data_AF-A0AAF1C566-F1
#
_entry.id   AF-A0AAF1C566-F1
#
_cell.length_a   1.000
_cell.length_b   1.000
_cell.length_c   1.000
_cell.angle_alpha   90.00
_cell.angle_beta   90.00
_cell.angle_gamma   90.00
#
_symmetry.space_group_name_H-M   'P 1'
#
loop_
_entity.id
_entity.type
_entity.pdbx_description
1 polymer ?
#
loop_
_entity_poly.entity_id
_entity_poly.type
_entity_poly.pdbx_seq_one_letter_code
_entity_poly.pdbx_strand_id
1 'polypeptide(L)'
;MALFRRGPKGADATAQAPGAETESAPAQDGAAPTAGADSSGPEGDGAADAVGPFDVSEVPELGARVDLGALRVPGVAGMELRMEVDQKTNRVTGAGLALEGSALQVQAFAAPRTDGIWDEIRAEIADSIVKQGGSVDDVPGPFGRELLARLPARTPDGRTGHRPARFIGHDGPRWFLRGVISGKAAVDVEEAKTLEGLFRQIVVVRGDDARPPRDLLSLTLPGKRQPETPVAPPTFDPLNRGPEITEIR
;
A
#
# COMPACT_ATOMS: atom_id res chain seq x y z
N MET A 1 8.15 -54.19 11.83
CA MET A 1 7.46 -54.84 10.70
C MET A 1 6.05 -54.26 10.60
N ALA A 2 5.79 -53.53 9.52
CA ALA A 2 4.46 -53.08 9.12
C ALA A 2 3.61 -54.27 8.66
N LEU A 3 2.28 -54.17 8.67
CA LEU A 3 1.44 -54.60 7.53
C LEU A 3 -0.04 -54.24 7.75
N PHE A 4 -0.51 -53.30 6.94
CA PHE A 4 -1.92 -53.04 6.64
C PHE A 4 -2.55 -54.24 5.93
N ARG A 5 -3.87 -54.46 6.12
CA ARG A 5 -4.71 -54.94 5.02
C ARG A 5 -6.17 -54.49 5.14
N ARG A 6 -6.55 -53.67 4.18
CA ARG A 6 -7.91 -53.34 3.71
C ARG A 6 -8.32 -54.39 2.68
N GLY A 7 -9.60 -54.74 2.61
CA GLY A 7 -10.14 -55.41 1.42
C GLY A 7 -11.66 -55.73 1.49
N PRO A 8 -12.40 -55.64 0.37
CA PRO A 8 -13.85 -55.35 0.33
C PRO A 8 -14.71 -56.46 -0.33
N LYS A 9 -16.05 -56.37 -0.25
CA LYS A 9 -17.02 -57.11 -1.09
C LYS A 9 -18.43 -56.48 -0.88
N GLY A 10 -19.06 -55.83 -1.86
CA GLY A 10 -19.80 -56.38 -3.01
C GLY A 10 -21.27 -55.90 -2.87
N ALA A 11 -22.11 -55.67 -3.88
CA ALA A 11 -22.00 -55.79 -5.33
C ALA A 11 -23.16 -54.99 -6.01
N ASP A 12 -22.95 -54.70 -7.30
CA ASP A 12 -23.88 -54.53 -8.44
C ASP A 12 -25.32 -53.99 -8.28
N ALA A 13 -25.66 -52.98 -9.11
CA ALA A 13 -26.40 -53.19 -10.36
C ALA A 13 -26.88 -51.86 -11.02
N THR A 14 -26.16 -51.45 -12.07
CA THR A 14 -26.53 -51.10 -13.46
C THR A 14 -27.93 -50.61 -13.89
N ALA A 15 -27.89 -49.69 -14.88
CA ALA A 15 -28.80 -49.41 -16.02
C ALA A 15 -29.86 -48.29 -15.82
N GLN A 16 -29.78 -47.12 -16.46
CA GLN A 16 -29.83 -46.73 -17.90
C GLN A 16 -31.26 -46.36 -18.35
N ALA A 17 -31.41 -45.12 -18.86
CA ALA A 17 -32.62 -44.50 -19.44
C ALA A 17 -33.06 -45.21 -20.76
N PRO A 18 -34.28 -45.00 -21.33
CA PRO A 18 -34.66 -43.73 -22.01
C PRO A 18 -36.19 -43.41 -22.14
N GLY A 19 -36.53 -42.22 -22.68
CA GLY A 19 -37.52 -42.08 -23.77
C GLY A 19 -38.95 -41.54 -23.51
N ALA A 20 -39.38 -40.67 -24.45
CA ALA A 20 -40.74 -40.27 -24.89
C ALA A 20 -41.54 -39.27 -24.01
N GLU A 21 -41.71 -37.99 -24.41
CA GLU A 21 -42.55 -37.40 -25.50
C GLU A 21 -44.00 -37.11 -25.08
N THR A 22 -44.49 -35.91 -25.44
CA THR A 22 -45.89 -35.41 -25.66
C THR A 22 -45.90 -33.91 -25.28
N GLU A 23 -46.33 -32.91 -26.07
CA GLU A 23 -46.70 -32.75 -27.48
C GLU A 23 -46.95 -31.24 -27.73
N SER A 24 -46.78 -30.82 -28.98
CA SER A 24 -47.56 -29.78 -29.69
C SER A 24 -47.30 -28.26 -29.51
N ALA A 25 -46.92 -27.65 -30.66
CA ALA A 25 -46.57 -26.26 -30.98
C ALA A 25 -47.82 -25.44 -31.45
N PRO A 26 -47.75 -24.34 -32.26
CA PRO A 26 -46.72 -23.32 -32.53
C PRO A 26 -47.24 -21.84 -32.58
N ALA A 27 -46.30 -20.91 -32.86
CA ALA A 27 -46.44 -19.61 -33.58
C ALA A 27 -46.84 -18.34 -32.82
N GLN A 28 -45.95 -17.32 -32.81
CA GLN A 28 -45.98 -16.21 -33.77
C GLN A 28 -44.78 -15.25 -33.61
N ASP A 29 -44.49 -14.62 -34.73
CA ASP A 29 -43.37 -13.76 -35.11
C ASP A 29 -43.49 -12.33 -34.52
N GLY A 30 -42.36 -11.59 -34.44
CA GLY A 30 -42.39 -10.13 -34.53
C GLY A 30 -41.90 -9.28 -33.34
N ALA A 31 -40.75 -8.64 -33.58
CA ALA A 31 -40.38 -7.26 -33.18
C ALA A 31 -39.95 -6.95 -31.73
N ALA A 32 -38.64 -6.71 -31.57
CA ALA A 32 -38.10 -5.65 -30.71
C ALA A 32 -38.12 -4.30 -31.49
N PRO A 33 -37.82 -3.12 -30.90
CA PRO A 33 -37.54 -2.78 -29.49
C PRO A 33 -38.36 -1.57 -28.99
N THR A 34 -38.11 -1.13 -27.75
CA THR A 34 -38.05 0.28 -27.26
C THR A 34 -38.66 0.37 -25.86
N ALA A 35 -37.80 0.50 -24.85
CA ALA A 35 -38.15 1.10 -23.57
C ALA A 35 -36.91 1.78 -23.01
N GLY A 36 -36.74 3.06 -23.36
CA GLY A 36 -36.02 3.98 -22.50
C GLY A 36 -36.92 4.36 -21.35
N ALA A 37 -36.42 4.26 -20.12
CA ALA A 37 -36.91 5.01 -18.98
C ALA A 37 -35.79 5.08 -17.94
N ASP A 38 -35.12 6.22 -17.95
CA ASP A 38 -34.34 6.78 -16.86
C ASP A 38 -34.96 6.49 -15.49
N SER A 39 -34.12 6.02 -14.57
CA SER A 39 -34.30 6.17 -13.13
C SER A 39 -32.93 6.16 -12.47
N SER A 40 -32.08 7.11 -12.86
CA SER A 40 -30.91 7.49 -12.06
C SER A 40 -31.36 8.50 -11.01
N GLY A 41 -31.80 7.98 -9.85
CA GLY A 41 -31.83 8.76 -8.62
C GLY A 41 -30.42 8.87 -8.03
N PRO A 42 -30.06 9.98 -7.37
CA PRO A 42 -28.72 10.17 -6.82
C PRO A 42 -28.62 9.41 -5.50
N GLU A 43 -28.11 8.18 -5.53
CA GLU A 43 -27.68 7.50 -4.32
C GLU A 43 -26.30 8.03 -3.94
N GLY A 44 -26.32 9.03 -3.06
CA GLY A 44 -25.16 9.41 -2.29
C GLY A 44 -24.86 8.31 -1.28
N ASP A 45 -23.77 7.57 -1.53
CA ASP A 45 -22.76 7.20 -0.53
C ASP A 45 -21.54 6.59 -1.25
N GLY A 46 -20.88 7.39 -2.10
CA GLY A 46 -19.70 6.99 -2.86
C GLY A 46 -18.39 7.01 -2.07
N ALA A 47 -18.42 6.92 -0.75
CA ALA A 47 -17.24 6.96 0.11
C ALA A 47 -16.80 5.58 0.63
N ALA A 48 -17.47 4.49 0.23
CA ALA A 48 -17.31 3.18 0.85
C ALA A 48 -16.22 2.25 0.25
N ASP A 49 -15.58 2.57 -0.88
CA ASP A 49 -14.64 1.63 -1.54
C ASP A 49 -13.38 2.28 -2.14
N ALA A 50 -12.93 3.42 -1.62
CA ALA A 50 -11.68 4.01 -2.08
C ALA A 50 -10.47 3.16 -1.59
N VAL A 51 -9.88 2.38 -2.50
CA VAL A 51 -8.73 1.48 -2.28
C VAL A 51 -7.45 2.32 -2.08
N GLY A 52 -7.30 2.95 -0.92
CA GLY A 52 -6.07 3.67 -0.58
C GLY A 52 -4.99 2.75 0.02
N PRO A 53 -3.74 3.21 0.23
CA PRO A 53 -3.19 4.58 0.11
C PRO A 53 -3.28 5.21 -1.29
N PHE A 54 -3.34 6.54 -1.36
CA PHE A 54 -3.56 7.26 -2.62
C PHE A 54 -2.33 8.03 -3.09
N ASP A 55 -2.19 8.23 -4.39
CA ASP A 55 -1.32 9.25 -4.95
C ASP A 55 -1.98 10.64 -4.85
N VAL A 56 -1.18 11.70 -4.75
CA VAL A 56 -1.66 13.09 -4.71
C VAL A 56 -2.51 13.46 -5.93
N SER A 57 -2.27 12.85 -7.08
CA SER A 57 -3.06 13.08 -8.30
C SER A 57 -4.47 12.50 -8.24
N GLU A 58 -4.73 11.54 -7.34
CA GLU A 58 -6.03 10.88 -7.18
C GLU A 58 -6.94 11.62 -6.18
N VAL A 59 -6.36 12.51 -5.36
CA VAL A 59 -7.06 13.21 -4.28
C VAL A 59 -7.03 14.73 -4.54
N PRO A 60 -8.04 15.28 -5.25
CA PRO A 60 -8.08 16.71 -5.57
C PRO A 60 -8.24 17.58 -4.32
N GLU A 61 -8.94 17.08 -3.30
CA GLU A 61 -9.12 17.76 -2.01
C GLU A 61 -8.44 16.99 -0.88
N LEU A 62 -7.31 17.51 -0.41
CA LEU A 62 -6.50 16.87 0.63
C LEU A 62 -7.13 16.94 2.04
N GLY A 63 -8.21 17.70 2.24
CA GLY A 63 -8.92 17.78 3.52
C GLY A 63 -8.02 18.17 4.71
N ALA A 64 -8.41 17.76 5.92
CA ALA A 64 -7.66 18.02 7.15
C ALA A 64 -6.48 17.03 7.34
N ARG A 65 -5.57 16.98 6.36
CA ARG A 65 -4.34 16.17 6.43
C ARG A 65 -3.14 17.02 6.84
N VAL A 66 -2.27 16.45 7.66
CA VAL A 66 -1.00 17.03 8.06
C VAL A 66 0.01 16.87 6.92
N ASP A 67 0.63 17.97 6.52
CA ASP A 67 1.69 18.00 5.50
C ASP A 67 3.04 17.61 6.12
N LEU A 68 3.58 16.48 5.67
CA LEU A 68 4.89 15.95 6.04
C LEU A 68 5.84 15.90 4.84
N GLY A 69 5.67 16.76 3.83
CA GLY A 69 6.51 16.77 2.63
C GLY A 69 6.03 15.72 1.63
N ALA A 70 6.62 14.53 1.64
CA ALA A 70 6.22 13.43 0.75
C ALA A 70 4.99 12.64 1.22
N LEU A 71 4.44 12.96 2.38
CA LEU A 71 3.24 12.31 2.92
C LEU A 71 2.21 13.35 3.38
N ARG A 72 0.94 13.02 3.18
CA ARG A 72 -0.20 13.71 3.78
C ARG A 72 -0.93 12.70 4.67
N VAL A 73 -0.90 12.94 5.97
CA VAL A 73 -1.45 12.01 6.96
C VAL A 73 -2.75 12.60 7.53
N PRO A 74 -3.87 11.88 7.50
CA PRO A 74 -5.13 12.36 8.10
C PRO A 74 -4.98 12.55 9.61
N GLY A 75 -5.47 13.68 10.12
CA GLY A 75 -5.55 13.91 11.56
C GLY A 75 -6.78 13.23 12.16
N VAL A 76 -6.57 12.22 13.01
CA VAL A 76 -7.65 11.55 13.76
C VAL A 76 -7.61 11.98 15.23
N ALA A 77 -8.77 12.16 15.85
CA ALA A 77 -8.86 12.53 17.26
C ALA A 77 -8.18 11.46 18.14
N GLY A 78 -7.34 11.89 19.09
CA GLY A 78 -6.57 10.99 19.96
C GLY A 78 -5.32 10.37 19.33
N MET A 79 -5.04 10.67 18.04
CA MET A 79 -3.83 10.22 17.37
C MET A 79 -2.63 11.09 17.77
N GLU A 80 -1.53 10.45 18.13
CA GLU A 80 -0.24 11.11 18.33
C GLU A 80 0.69 10.86 17.13
N LEU A 81 1.14 11.93 16.49
CA LEU A 81 2.09 11.90 15.38
C LEU A 81 3.51 12.15 15.90
N ARG A 82 4.42 11.22 15.61
CA ARG A 82 5.85 11.30 15.91
C ARG A 82 6.65 11.23 14.62
N MET A 83 7.64 12.10 14.46
CA MET A 83 8.53 12.05 13.30
C MET A 83 9.70 11.12 13.60
N GLU A 84 10.00 10.21 12.67
CA GLU A 84 11.16 9.33 12.77
C GLU A 84 12.36 10.00 12.12
N VAL A 85 13.42 10.23 12.89
CA VAL A 85 14.64 10.87 12.42
C VAL A 85 15.78 9.88 12.49
N ASP A 86 16.45 9.66 11.36
CA ASP A 86 17.68 8.90 11.32
C ASP A 86 18.79 9.72 12.00
N GLN A 87 19.35 9.20 13.09
CA GLN A 87 20.33 9.93 13.91
C GLN A 87 21.67 10.15 13.22
N LYS A 88 22.00 9.37 12.18
CA LYS A 88 23.29 9.49 11.48
C LYS A 88 23.25 10.60 10.44
N THR A 89 22.14 10.71 9.74
CA THR A 89 21.94 11.66 8.64
C THR A 89 21.14 12.90 9.07
N ASN A 90 20.54 12.86 10.26
CA ASN A 90 19.62 13.87 10.79
C ASN A 90 18.44 14.17 9.84
N ARG A 91 18.05 13.17 9.04
CA ARG A 91 16.94 13.25 8.09
C ARG A 91 15.71 12.57 8.65
N VAL A 92 14.54 13.13 8.35
CA VAL A 92 13.26 12.51 8.66
C VAL A 92 13.03 11.34 7.70
N THR A 93 12.91 10.13 8.24
CA THR A 93 12.77 8.89 7.46
C THR A 93 11.37 8.29 7.51
N GLY A 94 10.53 8.71 8.46
CA GLY A 94 9.19 8.16 8.60
C GLY A 94 8.32 9.00 9.52
N ALA A 95 7.08 8.55 9.67
CA ALA A 95 6.14 9.06 10.66
C ALA A 95 5.52 7.89 11.44
N GLY A 96 5.57 7.96 12.77
CA GLY A 96 4.88 7.05 13.68
C GLY A 96 3.55 7.65 14.12
N LEU A 97 2.48 6.89 13.98
CA LEU A 97 1.11 7.24 14.36
C LEU A 97 0.71 6.33 15.51
N ALA A 98 0.54 6.88 16.71
CA ALA A 98 0.12 6.12 17.88
C ALA A 98 -1.35 6.40 18.21
N LEU A 99 -2.13 5.34 18.42
CA LEU A 99 -3.55 5.42 18.75
C LEU A 99 -3.93 4.22 19.62
N GLU A 100 -4.61 4.47 20.75
CA GLU A 100 -5.20 3.44 21.63
C GLU A 100 -4.23 2.31 22.08
N GLY A 101 -2.93 2.61 22.19
CA GLY A 101 -1.91 1.64 22.60
C GLY A 101 -1.37 0.76 21.46
N SER A 102 -1.77 1.06 20.22
CA SER A 102 -1.19 0.53 18.99
C SER A 102 -0.43 1.62 18.26
N ALA A 103 0.50 1.25 17.39
CA ALA A 103 1.25 2.20 16.60
C ALA A 103 1.46 1.72 15.16
N LEU A 104 1.32 2.64 14.21
CA LEU A 104 1.58 2.48 12.79
C LEU A 104 2.76 3.36 12.39
N GLN A 105 3.87 2.77 11.97
CA GLN A 105 5.01 3.49 11.40
C GLN A 105 4.92 3.48 9.88
N VAL A 106 4.96 4.65 9.25
CA VAL A 106 4.87 4.79 7.79
C VAL A 106 6.13 5.38 7.19
N GLN A 107 6.56 4.80 6.07
CA GLN A 107 7.72 5.24 5.30
C GLN A 107 7.41 5.14 3.81
N ALA A 108 7.70 6.20 3.06
CA ALA A 108 7.48 6.26 1.64
C ALA A 108 8.81 6.15 0.88
N PHE A 109 8.83 5.35 -0.16
CA PHE A 109 9.99 5.08 -1.00
C PHE A 109 9.67 5.41 -2.45
N ALA A 110 10.68 5.78 -3.23
CA ALA A 110 10.58 5.87 -4.67
C ALA A 110 10.55 4.46 -5.28
N ALA A 111 9.65 4.23 -6.22
CA ALA A 111 9.53 2.97 -6.96
C ALA A 111 9.74 3.20 -8.46
N PRO A 112 10.11 2.15 -9.23
CA PRO A 112 10.09 2.18 -10.69
C PRO A 112 8.70 2.49 -11.26
N ARG A 113 8.63 2.78 -12.56
CA ARG A 113 7.34 2.99 -13.26
C ARG A 113 6.63 1.69 -13.59
N THR A 114 7.37 0.58 -13.69
CA THR A 114 6.89 -0.67 -14.30
C THR A 114 6.45 -1.69 -13.26
N ASP A 115 7.13 -1.75 -12.13
CA ASP A 115 6.96 -2.83 -11.16
C ASP A 115 6.90 -2.28 -9.73
N GLY A 116 6.03 -2.91 -8.92
CA GLY A 116 6.01 -2.71 -7.49
C GLY A 116 7.26 -3.29 -6.84
N ILE A 117 7.73 -2.66 -5.77
CA ILE A 117 8.93 -3.11 -5.04
C ILE A 117 8.56 -3.87 -3.76
N TRP A 118 7.27 -3.96 -3.44
CA TRP A 118 6.84 -4.57 -2.19
C TRP A 118 7.26 -6.03 -2.06
N ASP A 119 7.04 -6.86 -3.09
CA ASP A 119 7.34 -8.29 -3.00
C ASP A 119 8.84 -8.57 -2.74
N GLU A 120 9.73 -7.81 -3.38
CA GLU A 120 11.18 -7.90 -3.14
C GLU A 120 11.53 -7.42 -1.73
N ILE A 121 11.05 -6.23 -1.34
CA ILE A 121 11.30 -5.66 0.01
C ILE A 121 10.75 -6.58 1.10
N ARG A 122 9.61 -7.21 0.86
CA ARG A 122 8.97 -8.15 1.77
C ARG A 122 9.87 -9.37 1.97
N ALA A 123 10.38 -9.97 0.91
CA ALA A 123 11.35 -11.07 1.02
C ALA A 123 12.62 -10.66 1.78
N GLU A 124 13.18 -9.47 1.50
CA GLU A 124 14.36 -8.95 2.18
C GLU A 124 14.13 -8.73 3.70
N ILE A 125 12.95 -8.18 4.06
CA ILE A 125 12.55 -8.00 5.46
C ILE A 125 12.41 -9.35 6.16
N ALA A 126 11.75 -10.31 5.52
CA ALA A 126 11.57 -11.66 6.05
C ALA A 126 12.92 -12.32 6.38
N ASP A 127 13.85 -12.31 5.42
CA ASP A 127 15.21 -12.84 5.59
C ASP A 127 15.98 -12.13 6.70
N SER A 128 15.88 -10.80 6.77
CA SER A 128 16.54 -10.00 7.81
C SER A 128 16.04 -10.35 9.21
N ILE A 129 14.73 -10.55 9.37
CA ILE A 129 14.13 -10.89 10.67
C ILE A 129 14.52 -12.31 11.10
N VAL A 130 14.48 -13.28 10.17
CA VAL A 130 14.91 -14.66 10.45
C VAL A 130 16.38 -14.71 10.86
N LYS A 131 17.26 -13.96 10.19
CA LYS A 131 18.69 -13.85 10.55
C LYS A 131 18.91 -13.26 11.94
N GLN A 132 18.02 -12.38 12.39
CA GLN A 132 18.08 -11.80 13.73
C GLN A 132 17.52 -12.74 14.82
N GLY A 133 16.99 -13.91 14.44
CA GLY A 133 16.39 -14.88 15.35
C GLY A 133 14.90 -14.66 15.62
N GLY A 134 14.23 -13.87 14.78
CA GLY A 134 12.77 -13.77 14.78
C GLY A 134 12.10 -14.83 13.90
N SER A 135 10.77 -14.81 13.86
CA SER A 135 9.97 -15.58 12.89
C SER A 135 9.09 -14.67 12.07
N VAL A 136 8.76 -15.10 10.86
CA VAL A 136 7.91 -14.36 9.91
C VAL A 136 6.96 -15.33 9.22
N ASP A 137 5.71 -14.90 9.09
CA ASP A 137 4.65 -15.60 8.40
C ASP A 137 4.13 -14.69 7.29
N ASP A 138 4.15 -15.16 6.04
CA ASP A 138 3.65 -14.44 4.87
C ASP A 138 2.19 -14.81 4.60
N VAL A 139 1.29 -13.84 4.75
CA VAL A 139 -0.16 -14.04 4.76
C VAL A 139 -0.86 -13.06 3.80
N PRO A 140 -1.98 -13.45 3.17
CA PRO A 140 -2.82 -12.50 2.46
C PRO A 140 -3.52 -11.56 3.44
N GLY A 141 -3.59 -10.27 3.09
CA GLY A 141 -4.24 -9.24 3.87
C GLY A 141 -4.88 -8.15 3.01
N PRO A 142 -5.46 -7.11 3.64
CA PRO A 142 -6.28 -6.11 2.96
C PRO A 142 -5.53 -5.20 1.97
N PHE A 143 -4.20 -5.21 2.00
CA PHE A 143 -3.31 -4.47 1.08
C PHE A 143 -2.50 -5.38 0.15
N GLY A 144 -2.88 -6.66 0.04
CA GLY A 144 -2.11 -7.68 -0.67
C GLY A 144 -1.38 -8.61 0.29
N ARG A 145 -0.20 -9.12 -0.09
CA ARG A 145 0.58 -9.98 0.80
C ARG A 145 1.22 -9.17 1.91
N GLU A 146 1.24 -9.70 3.12
CA GLU A 146 1.73 -9.02 4.32
C GLU A 146 2.66 -9.94 5.10
N LEU A 147 3.48 -9.37 6.00
CA LEU A 147 4.32 -10.16 6.89
C LEU A 147 3.88 -9.98 8.34
N LEU A 148 3.50 -11.10 8.96
CA LEU A 148 3.37 -11.19 10.40
C LEU A 148 4.70 -11.64 10.99
N ALA A 149 5.39 -10.73 11.66
CA ALA A 149 6.69 -10.96 12.25
C ALA A 149 6.64 -11.04 13.77
N ARG A 150 7.49 -11.88 14.35
CA ARG A 150 7.82 -11.91 15.76
C ARG A 150 9.26 -11.47 15.92
N LEU A 151 9.46 -10.19 16.22
CA LEU A 151 10.79 -9.60 16.36
C LEU A 151 11.38 -9.95 17.72
N PRO A 152 12.65 -10.39 17.79
CA PRO A 152 13.31 -10.60 19.07
C PRO A 152 13.47 -9.25 19.77
N ALA A 153 13.12 -9.20 21.06
CA ALA A 153 13.21 -8.01 21.87
C ALA A 153 13.79 -8.36 23.23
N ARG A 154 14.71 -7.53 23.73
CA ARG A 154 15.17 -7.65 25.11
C ARG A 154 14.17 -6.97 26.01
N THR A 155 13.61 -7.71 26.98
CA THR A 155 12.82 -7.10 28.04
C THR A 155 13.75 -6.33 28.99
N PRO A 156 13.22 -5.36 29.77
CA PRO A 156 13.99 -4.66 30.79
C PRO A 156 14.67 -5.61 31.79
N ASP A 157 14.10 -6.80 32.00
CA ASP A 157 14.62 -7.86 32.87
C ASP A 157 15.74 -8.71 32.22
N GLY A 158 16.24 -8.33 31.05
CA GLY A 158 17.31 -9.03 30.33
C GLY A 158 16.90 -10.33 29.65
N ARG A 159 15.61 -10.69 29.64
CA ARG A 159 15.10 -11.88 28.95
C ARG A 159 14.85 -11.56 27.48
N THR A 160 15.09 -12.55 26.61
CA THR A 160 14.70 -12.46 25.20
C THR A 160 13.21 -12.78 25.09
N GLY A 161 12.41 -11.74 24.84
CA GLY A 161 11.01 -11.85 24.45
C GLY A 161 10.84 -11.70 22.93
N HIS A 162 9.61 -11.82 22.47
CA HIS A 162 9.25 -11.50 21.10
C HIS A 162 8.19 -10.40 21.10
N ARG A 163 8.31 -9.46 20.17
CA ARG A 163 7.30 -8.43 19.92
C ARG A 163 6.64 -8.68 18.56
N PRO A 164 5.31 -8.82 18.51
CA PRO A 164 4.62 -8.94 17.24
C PRO A 164 4.72 -7.62 16.47
N ALA A 165 4.93 -7.73 15.16
CA ALA A 165 4.90 -6.63 14.21
C ALA A 165 4.27 -7.12 12.91
N ARG A 166 3.42 -6.31 12.30
CA ARG A 166 2.79 -6.61 11.01
C ARG A 166 3.26 -5.60 9.97
N PHE A 167 3.90 -6.08 8.91
CA PHE A 167 4.36 -5.24 7.81
C PHE A 167 3.34 -5.29 6.68
N ILE A 168 2.87 -4.12 6.30
CA ILE A 168 1.98 -3.89 5.17
C ILE A 168 2.70 -3.00 4.16
N GLY A 169 2.36 -3.18 2.89
CA GLY A 169 2.97 -2.45 1.79
C GLY A 169 1.95 -2.16 0.72
N HIS A 170 2.07 -0.99 0.09
CA HIS A 170 1.25 -0.63 -1.06
C HIS A 170 2.11 0.05 -2.11
N ASP A 171 2.10 -0.51 -3.32
CA ASP A 171 2.79 0.04 -4.48
C ASP A 171 1.84 0.99 -5.24
N GLY A 172 2.25 2.24 -5.37
CA GLY A 172 1.55 3.27 -6.14
C GLY A 172 2.38 3.75 -7.34
N PRO A 173 1.92 4.79 -8.06
CA PRO A 173 2.60 5.28 -9.25
C PRO A 173 3.96 5.90 -8.92
N ARG A 174 5.04 5.14 -9.14
CA ARG A 174 6.45 5.55 -8.91
C ARG A 174 6.80 5.72 -7.43
N TRP A 175 5.99 5.21 -6.52
CA TRP A 175 6.26 5.20 -5.10
C TRP A 175 5.75 3.93 -4.45
N PHE A 176 6.27 3.64 -3.27
CA PHE A 176 5.87 2.53 -2.43
C PHE A 176 5.70 3.02 -1.00
N LEU A 177 4.57 2.73 -0.36
CA LEU A 177 4.31 3.05 1.03
C LEU A 177 4.41 1.79 1.88
N ARG A 178 5.31 1.82 2.87
CA ARG A 178 5.43 0.76 3.88
C ARG A 178 4.76 1.20 5.17
N GLY A 179 3.92 0.34 5.74
CA GLY A 179 3.38 0.44 7.09
C GLY A 179 3.94 -0.67 7.99
N VAL A 180 4.28 -0.33 9.23
CA VAL A 180 4.61 -1.29 10.28
C VAL A 180 3.66 -1.09 11.44
N ILE A 181 2.77 -2.05 11.64
CA ILE A 181 1.82 -2.06 12.75
C ILE A 181 2.45 -2.80 13.93
N SER A 182 2.39 -2.20 15.11
CA SER A 182 2.91 -2.74 16.36
C SER A 182 1.92 -2.52 17.50
N GLY A 183 2.11 -3.25 18.60
CA GLY A 183 1.18 -3.23 19.73
C GLY A 183 0.03 -4.24 19.55
N LYS A 184 -1.15 -3.92 20.07
CA LYS A 184 -2.31 -4.85 20.03
C LYS A 184 -2.78 -5.12 18.59
N ALA A 185 -2.82 -4.07 17.77
CA ALA A 185 -3.19 -4.13 16.35
C ALA A 185 -2.27 -5.00 15.48
N ALA A 186 -1.10 -5.42 15.99
CA ALA A 186 -0.22 -6.32 15.23
C ALA A 186 -0.76 -7.76 15.16
N VAL A 187 -1.64 -8.15 16.09
CA VAL A 187 -2.22 -9.51 16.18
C VAL A 187 -3.73 -9.53 16.25
N ASP A 188 -4.35 -8.44 16.71
CA ASP A 188 -5.80 -8.30 16.78
C ASP A 188 -6.32 -7.59 15.53
N VAL A 189 -7.18 -8.28 14.79
CA VAL A 189 -7.74 -7.80 13.52
C VAL A 189 -8.70 -6.64 13.74
N GLU A 190 -9.46 -6.61 14.84
CA GLU A 190 -10.42 -5.53 15.10
C GLU A 190 -9.68 -4.22 15.44
N GLU A 191 -8.65 -4.32 16.27
CA GLU A 191 -7.76 -3.18 16.58
C GLU A 191 -6.98 -2.71 15.34
N ALA A 192 -6.66 -3.64 14.43
CA ALA A 192 -5.99 -3.31 13.18
C ALA A 192 -6.86 -2.46 12.26
N LYS A 193 -8.18 -2.66 12.20
CA LYS A 193 -9.07 -1.92 11.29
C LYS A 193 -8.93 -0.41 11.38
N THR A 194 -8.75 0.12 12.59
CA THR A 194 -8.56 1.56 12.81
C THR A 194 -7.26 2.04 12.16
N LEU A 195 -6.15 1.32 12.37
CA LEU A 195 -4.86 1.67 11.76
C LEU A 195 -4.79 1.36 10.26
N GLU A 196 -5.50 0.34 9.78
CA GLU A 196 -5.65 0.04 8.36
C GLU A 196 -6.46 1.12 7.67
N GLY A 197 -7.56 1.58 8.27
CA GLY A 197 -8.34 2.72 7.79
C GLY A 197 -7.50 3.99 7.72
N LEU A 198 -6.65 4.22 8.73
CA LEU A 198 -5.69 5.33 8.72
C LEU A 198 -4.69 5.19 7.58
N PHE A 199 -4.11 4.01 7.39
CA PHE A 199 -3.15 3.72 6.32
C PHE A 199 -3.78 3.93 4.93
N ARG A 200 -5.02 3.48 4.72
CA ARG A 200 -5.79 3.70 3.48
C ARG A 200 -5.93 5.20 3.16
N GLN A 201 -6.11 6.04 4.16
CA GLN A 201 -6.36 7.46 3.94
C GLN A 201 -5.10 8.31 3.75
N ILE A 202 -3.90 7.71 3.85
CA ILE A 202 -2.63 8.39 3.59
C ILE A 202 -2.54 8.71 2.10
N VAL A 203 -2.10 9.93 1.80
CA VAL A 203 -1.79 10.36 0.44
C VAL A 203 -0.29 10.55 0.30
N VAL A 204 0.29 9.94 -0.72
CA VAL A 204 1.72 10.01 -1.02
C VAL A 204 1.96 11.10 -2.08
N VAL A 205 2.92 11.98 -1.78
CA VAL A 205 3.35 13.06 -2.65
C VAL A 205 4.77 12.76 -3.10
N ARG A 206 4.90 11.99 -4.18
CA ARG A 206 6.22 11.60 -4.72
C ARG A 206 7.01 12.80 -5.25
N GLY A 207 6.32 13.81 -5.78
CA GLY A 207 6.92 14.96 -6.46
C GLY A 207 7.51 14.62 -7.83
N ASP A 208 8.24 15.54 -8.44
CA ASP A 208 8.79 15.35 -9.79
C ASP A 208 10.27 14.95 -9.81
N ASP A 209 10.99 15.18 -8.72
CA ASP A 209 12.44 14.95 -8.61
C ASP A 209 12.88 13.55 -9.07
N ALA A 210 14.00 13.49 -9.77
CA ALA A 210 14.63 12.22 -10.11
C ALA A 210 15.19 11.56 -8.84
N ARG A 211 14.75 10.33 -8.55
CA ARG A 211 15.21 9.54 -7.41
C ARG A 211 15.44 8.09 -7.83
N PRO A 212 16.50 7.43 -7.33
CA PRO A 212 16.70 6.02 -7.60
C PRO A 212 15.59 5.19 -6.92
N PRO A 213 15.20 4.04 -7.50
CA PRO A 213 14.30 3.11 -6.83
C PRO A 213 14.81 2.72 -5.44
N ARG A 214 13.89 2.46 -4.50
CA ARG A 214 14.15 2.17 -3.07
C ARG A 214 14.70 3.35 -2.26
N ASP A 215 14.89 4.54 -2.87
CA ASP A 215 15.27 5.73 -2.11
C ASP A 215 14.11 6.27 -1.29
N LEU A 216 14.40 6.78 -0.11
CA LEU A 216 13.38 7.24 0.83
C LEU A 216 12.90 8.65 0.44
N LEU A 217 11.58 8.83 0.34
CA LEU A 217 11.00 10.11 -0.04
C LEU A 217 11.17 11.13 1.09
N SER A 218 11.54 12.36 0.74
CA SER A 218 11.89 13.38 1.72
C SER A 218 10.68 13.79 2.54
N LEU A 219 10.73 13.51 3.85
CA LEU A 219 9.72 13.95 4.79
C LEU A 219 10.15 15.24 5.49
N THR A 220 9.17 16.07 5.86
CA THR A 220 9.37 17.30 6.60
C THR A 220 8.58 17.29 7.90
N LEU A 221 9.04 18.10 8.86
CA LEU A 221 8.28 18.33 10.09
C LEU A 221 7.00 19.09 9.75
N PRO A 222 5.88 18.80 10.45
CA PRO A 222 4.64 19.53 10.24
C PRO A 222 4.84 21.03 10.46
N GLY A 223 4.31 21.85 9.55
CA GLY A 223 4.46 23.31 9.59
C GLY A 223 5.79 23.86 9.03
N LYS A 224 6.77 23.00 8.71
CA LYS A 224 7.95 23.37 7.92
C LYS A 224 7.75 22.90 6.47
N ARG A 225 7.18 23.78 5.64
CA ARG A 225 7.17 23.58 4.19
C ARG A 225 8.63 23.55 3.71
N GLN A 226 9.01 22.52 2.95
CA GLN A 226 10.30 22.53 2.26
C GLN A 226 10.31 23.76 1.35
N PRO A 227 11.32 24.65 1.39
CA PRO A 227 11.40 25.71 0.41
C PRO A 227 11.43 25.02 -0.95
N GLU A 228 10.39 25.28 -1.73
CA GLU A 228 10.36 25.02 -3.15
C GLU A 228 11.66 25.59 -3.72
N THR A 229 12.62 24.71 -4.03
CA THR A 229 13.88 25.12 -4.64
C THR A 229 13.46 25.83 -5.92
N PRO A 230 13.64 27.15 -6.05
CA PRO A 230 13.29 27.82 -7.28
C PRO A 230 14.16 27.18 -8.34
N VAL A 231 13.54 26.50 -9.31
CA VAL A 231 14.23 26.11 -10.53
C VAL A 231 14.66 27.43 -11.11
N ALA A 232 15.93 27.80 -10.89
CA ALA A 232 16.48 29.02 -11.44
C ALA A 232 16.22 28.92 -12.95
N PRO A 233 15.56 29.92 -13.57
CA PRO A 233 15.41 29.91 -15.01
C PRO A 233 16.81 29.76 -15.59
N PRO A 234 17.01 28.96 -16.66
CA PRO A 234 18.31 28.91 -17.31
C PRO A 234 18.67 30.34 -17.72
N THR A 235 19.67 30.92 -17.07
CA THR A 235 20.24 32.21 -17.45
C THR A 235 20.95 32.01 -18.78
N PHE A 236 20.19 32.11 -19.88
CA PHE A 236 20.76 32.44 -21.18
C PHE A 236 21.18 33.90 -21.07
N ASP A 237 22.49 34.16 -21.09
CA ASP A 237 23.06 35.50 -21.12
C ASP A 237 23.33 35.88 -22.58
N PRO A 238 22.42 36.59 -23.28
CA PRO A 238 22.57 36.95 -24.69
C PRO A 238 23.60 38.07 -24.94
N LEU A 239 24.32 38.54 -23.91
CA LEU A 239 25.25 39.67 -24.01
C LEU A 239 26.71 39.27 -24.22
N ASN A 240 27.08 37.99 -24.17
CA ASN A 240 28.38 37.54 -24.67
C ASN A 240 28.35 37.42 -26.21
N ARG A 241 28.33 38.57 -26.89
CA ARG A 241 28.79 38.71 -28.28
C ARG A 241 30.33 38.77 -28.32
N GLY A 242 30.94 37.94 -29.17
CA GLY A 242 32.31 38.08 -29.68
C GLY A 242 33.39 37.32 -28.90
N PRO A 243 34.51 36.89 -29.55
CA PRO A 243 35.33 37.79 -30.36
C PRO A 243 35.15 37.67 -31.87
N GLU A 244 35.54 38.76 -32.52
CA GLU A 244 35.37 39.14 -33.91
C GLU A 244 35.96 38.15 -34.94
N ILE A 245 35.28 38.07 -36.08
CA ILE A 245 35.84 37.61 -37.36
C ILE A 245 36.98 38.58 -37.70
N THR A 246 38.22 38.11 -37.74
CA THR A 246 39.30 38.82 -38.45
C THR A 246 39.59 38.04 -39.73
N GLU A 247 39.14 38.60 -40.86
CA GLU A 247 39.65 38.27 -42.19
C GLU A 247 41.16 38.47 -42.25
N ILE A 248 41.90 37.52 -42.82
CA ILE A 248 43.18 37.80 -43.47
C ILE A 248 43.26 36.97 -44.75
N ARG A 249 43.58 37.69 -45.82
CA ARG A 249 43.65 37.37 -47.25
C ARG A 249 44.41 36.10 -47.63
#